data_AF-A0A926BUP8-F1
#
_entry.id   AF-A0A926BUP8-F1
#
_cell.length_a   1.000
_cell.length_b   1.000
_cell.length_c   1.000
_cell.angle_alpha   90.00
_cell.angle_beta   90.00
_cell.angle_gamma   90.00
#
_symmetry.space_group_name_H-M   'P 1'
#
loop_
_entity.id
_entity.type
_entity.pdbx_description
1 polymer ?
#
loop_
_entity_poly.entity_id
_entity_poly.type
_entity_poly.pdbx_seq_one_letter_code
_entity_poly.pdbx_strand_id
1 'polypeptide(L)'
;MRRLLHTAFLLALTVITASAQGIVNGFNANVPLGDTARVATLPQLPPGVAGSHGFVKTTADGNFEFEDGSPARFVGVTLDWTAVMPDSMHAMRMAARMSKLGINLVRLRYFESSFWWSDYYSVFDRLQEFKQFNPERMRRFDWFVYQLKLHGIYVYLPLQSSRIAISTDGFGTLADSAFGFGAGLYHLYPQGRTLLKNHSRMLLDHVNPFTGRAYRDEPAIAMLEVMFNGSMLGFWKANQTTYAAPAPALSTLSYAHSRRLDTLYSNYLRTRYNTQQGLEVAWRVAPQGGFPNLLQEGSFEGPFDQHWQVISYQANVTPILTQNDSVPDGQYAMTLRVRNTSGVLGEAYMTQNVPLTYNTLYRLSFRARASNPGGRSVYVAGVESSSEQASAGLSASVMVTNDWREHEVVFMTPMVTRAPIAIYLFFGDVDGDLSIDDVQLHAVQPVGLLAEERLDRSNVTIIPWANTAANVVSTQRVEDQSEFLMSLDRDLMTDVRKFIRDTVKARQPITGATHSTASTILEASVQRSMDFTTSASGFDYVYAIADGWRLVNYSPLRLGYATLVRVEN
;
A
#
# COMPACT_ATOMS: atom_id res chain seq x y z
N MET A 1 -5.70 -7.93 67.14
CA MET A 1 -5.10 -9.28 67.04
C MET A 1 -5.33 -9.76 65.60
N ARG A 2 -4.29 -9.75 64.77
CA ARG A 2 -3.60 -10.96 64.24
C ARG A 2 -4.52 -11.81 63.35
N ARG A 3 -4.19 -12.22 62.12
CA ARG A 3 -3.03 -12.08 61.22
C ARG A 3 -3.41 -12.89 59.95
N LEU A 4 -2.96 -12.44 58.78
CA LEU A 4 -2.48 -13.23 57.63
C LEU A 4 -3.42 -14.20 56.90
N LEU A 5 -3.60 -13.95 55.59
CA LEU A 5 -3.39 -14.88 54.45
C LEU A 5 -3.93 -14.18 53.18
N HIS A 6 -3.23 -13.21 52.60
CA HIS A 6 -2.36 -13.40 51.42
C HIS A 6 -2.18 -14.86 50.96
N THR A 7 -2.97 -15.31 49.99
CA THR A 7 -2.56 -16.37 49.06
C THR A 7 -3.30 -16.24 47.72
N ALA A 8 -2.56 -15.75 46.73
CA ALA A 8 -2.62 -16.09 45.31
C ALA A 8 -3.97 -16.48 44.69
N PHE A 9 -4.67 -15.49 44.12
CA PHE A 9 -5.46 -15.74 42.91
C PHE A 9 -4.46 -15.85 41.75
N LEU A 10 -3.98 -17.06 41.49
CA LEU A 10 -3.28 -17.40 40.27
C LEU A 10 -4.27 -17.20 39.12
N LEU A 11 -4.07 -16.13 38.35
CA LEU A 11 -4.53 -16.04 36.97
C LEU A 11 -4.09 -17.35 36.29
N ALA A 12 -5.06 -18.17 35.90
CA ALA A 12 -4.85 -19.17 34.87
C ALA A 12 -4.59 -18.42 33.55
N LEU A 13 -3.38 -17.87 33.40
CA LEU A 13 -2.77 -17.77 32.09
C LEU A 13 -2.68 -19.20 31.61
N THR A 14 -3.60 -19.60 30.75
CA THR A 14 -3.30 -20.59 29.72
C THR A 14 -2.11 -20.03 28.95
N VAL A 15 -0.92 -20.38 29.44
CA VAL A 15 0.29 -20.39 28.65
C VAL A 15 -0.04 -21.36 27.54
N ILE A 16 -0.51 -20.84 26.41
CA ILE A 16 -0.24 -21.49 25.14
C ILE A 16 1.29 -21.46 25.10
N THR A 17 1.91 -22.53 25.61
CA THR A 17 3.22 -22.88 25.17
C THR A 17 3.01 -23.10 23.68
N ALA A 18 3.28 -22.06 22.89
CA ALA A 18 3.77 -22.28 21.57
C ALA A 18 5.01 -23.14 21.81
N SER A 19 4.82 -24.46 21.79
CA SER A 19 5.87 -25.37 21.43
C SER A 19 6.27 -24.90 20.05
N ALA A 20 7.20 -23.93 20.01
CA ALA A 20 8.07 -23.71 18.90
C ALA A 20 8.43 -25.12 18.45
N GLN A 21 8.15 -25.44 17.20
CA GLN A 21 8.41 -26.73 16.61
C GLN A 21 9.91 -26.98 16.80
N GLY A 22 10.27 -27.59 17.92
CA GLY A 22 11.64 -27.93 18.24
C GLY A 22 11.98 -28.96 17.19
N ILE A 23 12.81 -28.61 16.23
CA ILE A 23 13.26 -29.55 15.21
C ILE A 23 14.05 -30.62 15.97
N VAL A 24 13.37 -31.72 16.32
CA VAL A 24 13.98 -32.89 16.95
C VAL A 24 14.86 -33.50 15.85
N ASN A 25 16.18 -33.39 16.00
CA ASN A 25 17.20 -33.66 14.98
C ASN A 25 17.42 -32.58 13.91
N GLY A 26 17.20 -31.31 14.25
CA GLY A 26 17.67 -30.21 13.40
C GLY A 26 19.20 -30.27 13.30
N PHE A 27 19.75 -30.20 12.09
CA PHE A 27 21.19 -30.01 11.92
C PHE A 27 21.55 -28.69 12.60
N ASN A 28 22.38 -28.76 13.64
CA ASN A 28 22.85 -27.55 14.31
C ASN A 28 23.83 -26.86 13.35
N ALA A 29 23.30 -26.01 12.47
CA ALA A 29 24.06 -25.26 11.47
C ALA A 29 24.86 -24.16 12.18
N ASN A 30 25.90 -24.60 12.89
CA ASN A 30 26.79 -23.71 13.61
C ASN A 30 27.90 -23.34 12.64
N VAL A 31 27.83 -22.13 12.07
CA VAL A 31 28.90 -21.58 11.23
C VAL A 31 29.92 -20.91 12.16
N PRO A 32 31.10 -21.52 12.40
CA PRO A 32 32.10 -21.00 13.33
C PRO A 32 32.75 -19.71 12.80
N LEU A 33 33.21 -18.85 13.71
CA LEU A 33 33.74 -17.53 13.38
C LEU A 33 35.09 -17.57 12.66
N GLY A 34 35.90 -18.60 12.93
CA GLY A 34 37.19 -18.83 12.27
C GLY A 34 37.12 -19.85 11.13
N ASP A 35 35.93 -20.25 10.70
CA ASP A 35 35.76 -21.27 9.67
C ASP A 35 35.93 -20.66 8.27
N THR A 36 37.02 -21.04 7.61
CA THR A 36 37.46 -20.60 6.29
C THR A 36 36.77 -21.33 5.13
N ALA A 37 35.85 -22.26 5.40
CA ALA A 37 35.12 -22.98 4.37
C ALA A 37 34.25 -22.04 3.52
N ARG A 38 34.28 -22.26 2.19
CA ARG A 38 33.46 -21.54 1.20
C ARG A 38 32.27 -22.40 0.79
N VAL A 39 31.12 -21.76 0.61
CA VAL A 39 29.91 -22.42 0.08
C VAL A 39 29.87 -22.23 -1.44
N ALA A 40 30.15 -23.28 -2.21
CA ALA A 40 30.29 -23.20 -3.66
C ALA A 40 29.01 -22.76 -4.40
N THR A 41 27.84 -22.95 -3.79
CA THR A 41 26.54 -22.56 -4.36
C THR A 41 26.17 -21.11 -4.09
N LEU A 42 26.92 -20.39 -3.25
CA LEU A 42 26.67 -18.98 -2.93
C LEU A 42 27.63 -18.06 -3.70
N PRO A 43 27.20 -16.82 -4.01
CA PRO A 43 28.05 -15.82 -4.64
C PRO A 43 29.38 -15.69 -3.88
N GLN A 44 30.48 -15.88 -4.60
CA GLN A 44 31.82 -15.68 -4.02
C GLN A 44 32.14 -14.19 -4.04
N LEU A 45 32.34 -13.61 -2.86
CA LEU A 45 32.71 -12.21 -2.76
C LEU A 45 34.16 -12.02 -3.22
N PRO A 46 34.45 -10.97 -4.01
CA PRO A 46 35.83 -10.58 -4.29
C PRO A 46 36.58 -10.38 -2.97
N PRO A 47 37.82 -10.87 -2.86
CA PRO A 47 38.62 -10.65 -1.65
C PRO A 47 38.92 -9.15 -1.49
N GLY A 48 38.70 -8.60 -0.29
CA GLY A 48 39.02 -7.21 0.01
C GLY A 48 38.02 -6.54 0.94
N VAL A 49 38.31 -5.29 1.27
CA VAL A 49 37.41 -4.42 2.04
C VAL A 49 36.42 -3.74 1.11
N ALA A 50 35.18 -3.55 1.54
CA ALA A 50 34.21 -2.80 0.75
C ALA A 50 34.72 -1.38 0.47
N GLY A 51 34.50 -0.92 -0.76
CA GLY A 51 34.96 0.39 -1.24
C GLY A 51 36.38 0.42 -1.81
N SER A 52 37.10 -0.71 -1.87
CA SER A 52 38.41 -0.80 -2.55
C SER A 52 38.34 -0.51 -4.05
N HIS A 53 37.17 -0.75 -4.66
CA HIS A 53 36.88 -0.48 -6.08
C HIS A 53 36.40 0.98 -6.33
N GLY A 54 36.37 1.82 -5.28
CA GLY A 54 35.81 3.17 -5.32
C GLY A 54 34.29 3.19 -5.19
N PHE A 55 33.68 4.34 -5.50
CA PHE A 55 32.22 4.50 -5.40
C PHE A 55 31.47 3.67 -6.45
N VAL A 56 30.21 3.34 -6.15
CA VAL A 56 29.28 2.80 -7.15
C VAL A 56 28.81 3.95 -8.05
N LYS A 57 28.59 3.67 -9.33
CA LYS A 57 27.96 4.55 -10.32
C LYS A 57 26.95 3.76 -11.16
N THR A 58 26.03 4.48 -11.79
CA THR A 58 25.11 3.92 -12.78
C THR A 58 25.65 4.15 -14.19
N THR A 59 25.42 3.19 -15.09
CA THR A 59 25.79 3.31 -16.51
C THR A 59 24.59 3.69 -17.37
N ALA A 60 24.85 4.18 -18.59
CA ALA A 60 23.80 4.51 -19.56
C ALA A 60 22.91 3.30 -19.90
N ASP A 61 23.48 2.09 -19.87
CA ASP A 61 22.77 0.83 -20.15
C ASP A 61 21.99 0.28 -18.93
N GLY A 62 21.89 1.05 -17.84
CA GLY A 62 21.11 0.70 -16.66
C GLY A 62 21.77 -0.29 -15.70
N ASN A 63 23.10 -0.45 -15.75
CA ASN A 63 23.86 -1.31 -14.85
C ASN A 63 24.54 -0.50 -13.72
N PHE A 64 24.96 -1.21 -12.67
CA PHE A 64 25.88 -0.64 -11.68
C PHE A 64 27.33 -1.04 -11.99
N GLU A 65 28.23 -0.09 -11.82
CA GLU A 65 29.69 -0.28 -11.91
C GLU A 65 30.37 0.39 -10.72
N PHE A 66 31.58 -0.06 -10.39
CA PHE A 66 32.49 0.66 -9.52
C PHE A 66 33.30 1.69 -10.31
N GLU A 67 33.97 2.62 -9.60
CA GLU A 67 34.78 3.67 -10.22
C GLU A 67 35.97 3.14 -11.03
N ASP A 68 36.52 1.99 -10.65
CA ASP A 68 37.58 1.32 -11.41
C ASP A 68 37.08 0.63 -12.70
N GLY A 69 35.78 0.71 -12.99
CA GLY A 69 35.14 0.15 -14.18
C GLY A 69 34.68 -1.31 -14.02
N SER A 70 34.89 -1.94 -12.87
CA SER A 70 34.40 -3.30 -12.63
C SER A 70 32.88 -3.33 -12.40
N PRO A 71 32.16 -4.38 -12.84
CA PRO A 71 30.72 -4.50 -12.59
C PRO A 71 30.39 -4.59 -11.10
N ALA A 72 29.41 -3.82 -10.64
CA ALA A 72 28.91 -3.88 -9.27
C ALA A 72 27.63 -4.73 -9.20
N ARG A 73 27.67 -5.84 -8.46
CA ARG A 73 26.55 -6.77 -8.29
C ARG A 73 26.31 -7.05 -6.80
N PHE A 74 25.07 -6.88 -6.36
CA PHE A 74 24.73 -6.98 -4.95
C PHE A 74 23.75 -8.13 -4.68
N VAL A 75 24.09 -8.93 -3.66
CA VAL A 75 23.21 -9.91 -3.02
C VAL A 75 23.14 -9.50 -1.56
N GLY A 76 22.01 -8.91 -1.19
CA GLY A 76 21.89 -8.16 0.07
C GLY A 76 20.80 -8.65 1.00
N VAL A 77 20.89 -8.18 2.24
CA VAL A 77 19.86 -8.34 3.28
C VAL A 77 19.49 -6.98 3.85
N THR A 78 18.34 -6.92 4.53
CA THR A 78 17.91 -5.73 5.26
C THR A 78 17.97 -6.02 6.76
N LEU A 79 18.55 -5.10 7.53
CA LEU A 79 18.58 -5.13 8.98
C LEU A 79 17.85 -3.90 9.52
N ASP A 80 17.06 -4.13 10.57
CA ASP A 80 16.13 -3.14 11.11
C ASP A 80 16.40 -2.90 12.60
N TRP A 81 16.06 -1.70 13.06
CA TRP A 81 16.01 -1.34 14.47
C TRP A 81 17.35 -1.61 15.17
N THR A 82 17.34 -2.25 16.35
CA THR A 82 18.53 -2.56 17.13
C THR A 82 19.53 -3.47 16.41
N ALA A 83 19.11 -4.20 15.36
CA ALA A 83 20.00 -5.06 14.58
C ALA A 83 21.04 -4.26 13.77
N VAL A 84 20.83 -2.96 13.55
CA VAL A 84 21.79 -2.07 12.88
C VAL A 84 22.85 -1.49 13.83
N MET A 85 22.67 -1.71 15.13
CA MET A 85 23.59 -1.27 16.19
C MET A 85 23.91 -2.43 17.14
N PRO A 86 24.43 -3.57 16.66
CA PRO A 86 24.83 -4.67 17.54
C PRO A 86 25.91 -4.22 18.53
N ASP A 87 26.11 -4.98 19.63
CA ASP A 87 27.32 -4.79 20.43
C ASP A 87 28.56 -5.23 19.64
N SER A 88 29.74 -4.91 20.15
CA SER A 88 31.00 -5.11 19.44
C SER A 88 31.22 -6.56 18.98
N MET A 89 30.92 -7.53 19.85
CA MET A 89 31.08 -8.95 19.53
C MET A 89 30.08 -9.38 18.47
N HIS A 90 28.80 -9.04 18.62
CA HIS A 90 27.80 -9.39 17.62
C HIS A 90 28.07 -8.72 16.27
N ALA A 91 28.56 -7.48 16.23
CA ALA A 91 28.94 -6.79 14.99
C ALA A 91 29.96 -7.60 14.18
N MET A 92 31.05 -8.03 14.83
CA MET A 92 32.09 -8.86 14.21
C MET A 92 31.52 -10.19 13.72
N ARG A 93 30.71 -10.86 14.55
CA ARG A 93 30.12 -12.17 14.23
C ARG A 93 29.14 -12.10 13.07
N MET A 94 28.27 -11.08 13.06
CA MET A 94 27.26 -10.88 12.03
C MET A 94 27.93 -10.59 10.69
N ALA A 95 28.89 -9.66 10.63
CA ALA A 95 29.59 -9.32 9.40
C ALA A 95 30.35 -10.54 8.81
N ALA A 96 31.09 -11.26 9.64
CA ALA A 96 31.79 -12.48 9.22
C ALA A 96 30.83 -13.56 8.68
N ARG A 97 29.71 -13.79 9.37
CA ARG A 97 28.70 -14.78 8.96
C ARG A 97 28.00 -14.38 7.67
N MET A 98 27.61 -13.11 7.52
CA MET A 98 26.97 -12.63 6.30
C MET A 98 27.89 -12.75 5.08
N SER A 99 29.15 -12.34 5.23
CA SER A 99 30.15 -12.45 4.17
C SER A 99 30.33 -13.91 3.72
N LYS A 100 30.37 -14.85 4.67
CA LYS A 100 30.42 -16.28 4.38
C LYS A 100 29.18 -16.83 3.66
N LEU A 101 28.02 -16.23 3.89
CA LEU A 101 26.78 -16.55 3.20
C LEU A 101 26.67 -15.87 1.82
N GLY A 102 27.75 -15.23 1.33
CA GLY A 102 27.77 -14.55 0.04
C GLY A 102 26.99 -13.24 0.02
N ILE A 103 26.65 -12.69 1.18
CA ILE A 103 26.00 -11.38 1.31
C ILE A 103 27.06 -10.29 1.18
N ASN A 104 26.88 -9.37 0.23
CA ASN A 104 27.78 -8.22 0.02
C ASN A 104 27.09 -6.86 0.10
N LEU A 105 25.82 -6.81 0.49
CA LEU A 105 25.12 -5.56 0.74
C LEU A 105 24.22 -5.70 1.98
N VAL A 106 24.24 -4.70 2.85
CA VAL A 106 23.31 -4.61 3.97
C VAL A 106 22.58 -3.27 3.91
N ARG A 107 21.26 -3.32 3.86
CA ARG A 107 20.39 -2.14 4.02
C ARG A 107 20.09 -1.92 5.49
N LEU A 108 20.47 -0.76 6.03
CA LEU A 108 20.32 -0.43 7.45
C LEU A 108 19.12 0.50 7.64
N ARG A 109 18.03 0.02 8.27
CA ARG A 109 16.81 0.82 8.46
C ARG A 109 16.48 1.05 9.93
N TYR A 110 15.67 2.07 10.13
CA TYR A 110 15.05 2.47 11.40
C TYR A 110 16.05 2.83 12.50
N PHE A 111 17.29 3.14 12.13
CA PHE A 111 18.36 3.50 13.04
C PHE A 111 18.13 4.88 13.67
N GLU A 112 17.31 5.72 13.03
CA GLU A 112 17.03 7.11 13.37
C GLU A 112 15.62 7.34 13.93
N SER A 113 14.94 6.27 14.34
CA SER A 113 13.55 6.33 14.83
C SER A 113 13.36 7.34 15.96
N SER A 114 12.26 8.09 15.92
CA SER A 114 11.79 8.94 17.03
C SER A 114 10.43 8.46 17.57
N PHE A 115 10.08 7.21 17.26
CA PHE A 115 8.76 6.66 17.49
C PHE A 115 8.69 5.81 18.76
N TRP A 116 7.70 6.08 19.62
CA TRP A 116 7.27 5.24 20.75
C TRP A 116 8.39 4.61 21.60
N TRP A 117 8.63 3.31 21.46
CA TRP A 117 9.63 2.55 22.22
C TRP A 117 10.98 2.48 21.50
N SER A 118 11.00 2.75 20.19
CA SER A 118 12.21 2.66 19.37
C SER A 118 13.08 3.92 19.44
N ASP A 119 12.56 5.04 19.95
CA ASP A 119 13.34 6.25 20.22
C ASP A 119 14.53 6.01 21.18
N TYR A 120 14.36 5.08 22.13
CA TYR A 120 15.40 4.60 23.04
C TYR A 120 16.56 3.93 22.32
N TYR A 121 16.38 3.52 21.07
CA TYR A 121 17.38 2.84 20.27
C TYR A 121 17.86 3.67 19.09
N SER A 122 17.45 4.94 18.99
CA SER A 122 17.85 5.85 17.90
C SER A 122 19.33 6.26 17.99
N VAL A 123 19.99 6.38 16.85
CA VAL A 123 21.30 7.06 16.75
C VAL A 123 21.19 8.53 17.13
N PHE A 124 19.99 9.13 17.10
CA PHE A 124 19.75 10.47 17.59
C PHE A 124 19.40 10.47 19.08
N ASP A 125 19.87 11.49 19.78
CA ASP A 125 19.63 11.60 21.21
C ASP A 125 18.26 12.22 21.49
N ARG A 126 17.33 11.38 21.95
CA ARG A 126 15.98 11.81 22.36
C ARG A 126 16.00 12.84 23.50
N LEU A 127 16.99 12.79 24.40
CA LEU A 127 17.11 13.76 25.50
C LEU A 127 17.49 15.15 25.00
N GLN A 128 17.93 15.22 23.75
CA GLN A 128 18.33 16.41 23.03
C GLN A 128 17.40 16.64 21.85
N GLU A 129 16.17 16.14 21.95
CA GLU A 129 15.11 16.30 20.95
C GLU A 129 15.55 15.86 19.55
N PHE A 130 16.40 14.84 19.48
CA PHE A 130 16.96 14.30 18.24
C PHE A 130 17.72 15.32 17.37
N LYS A 131 18.24 16.40 17.97
CA LYS A 131 19.03 17.46 17.32
C LYS A 131 20.52 17.14 17.22
N GLN A 132 20.97 16.08 17.89
CA GLN A 132 22.33 15.58 17.83
C GLN A 132 22.36 14.05 17.96
N PHE A 133 23.50 13.45 17.64
CA PHE A 133 23.69 12.01 17.82
C PHE A 133 23.83 11.65 19.30
N ASN A 134 23.27 10.50 19.67
CA ASN A 134 23.65 9.81 20.89
C ASN A 134 25.04 9.19 20.66
N PRO A 135 26.06 9.56 21.47
CA PRO A 135 27.45 9.19 21.17
C PRO A 135 27.69 7.67 21.25
N GLU A 136 26.99 6.96 22.13
CA GLU A 136 27.15 5.52 22.29
C GLU A 136 26.47 4.75 21.15
N ARG A 137 25.23 5.12 20.82
CA ARG A 137 24.48 4.46 19.72
C ARG A 137 25.11 4.72 18.36
N MET A 138 25.52 5.97 18.10
CA MET A 138 26.22 6.29 16.86
C MET A 138 27.57 5.56 16.76
N ARG A 139 28.32 5.43 17.86
CA ARG A 139 29.56 4.62 17.88
C ARG A 139 29.30 3.15 17.55
N ARG A 140 28.21 2.55 18.04
CA ARG A 140 27.83 1.17 17.69
C ARG A 140 27.45 1.02 16.23
N PHE A 141 26.71 1.98 15.68
CA PHE A 141 26.38 2.04 14.27
C PHE A 141 27.65 2.14 13.41
N ASP A 142 28.55 3.06 13.75
CA ASP A 142 29.84 3.25 13.10
C ASP A 142 30.72 2.00 13.15
N TRP A 143 30.75 1.33 14.30
CA TRP A 143 31.48 0.08 14.48
C TRP A 143 30.93 -1.00 13.55
N PHE A 144 29.60 -1.10 13.45
CA PHE A 144 28.99 -2.10 12.59
C PHE A 144 29.24 -1.80 11.10
N VAL A 145 29.11 -0.55 10.65
CA VAL A 145 29.49 -0.13 9.29
C VAL A 145 30.95 -0.47 8.99
N TYR A 146 31.85 -0.26 9.94
CA TYR A 146 33.26 -0.62 9.82
C TYR A 146 33.47 -2.14 9.71
N GLN A 147 32.76 -2.95 10.51
CA GLN A 147 32.83 -4.40 10.42
C GLN A 147 32.30 -4.91 9.07
N LEU A 148 31.17 -4.38 8.57
CA LEU A 148 30.68 -4.70 7.23
C LEU A 148 31.74 -4.40 6.17
N LYS A 149 32.37 -3.23 6.25
CA LYS A 149 33.46 -2.83 5.35
C LYS A 149 34.64 -3.80 5.38
N LEU A 150 35.13 -4.19 6.56
CA LEU A 150 36.24 -5.15 6.69
C LEU A 150 35.93 -6.50 6.03
N HIS A 151 34.66 -6.89 6.01
CA HIS A 151 34.19 -8.17 5.49
C HIS A 151 33.70 -8.11 4.03
N GLY A 152 33.99 -7.02 3.30
CA GLY A 152 33.63 -6.88 1.88
C GLY A 152 32.14 -6.63 1.65
N ILE A 153 31.40 -6.21 2.70
CA ILE A 153 29.97 -5.96 2.65
C ILE A 153 29.72 -4.45 2.55
N TYR A 154 29.07 -4.04 1.48
CA TYR A 154 28.67 -2.65 1.24
C TYR A 154 27.40 -2.29 2.04
N VAL A 155 27.16 -1.00 2.21
CA VAL A 155 25.98 -0.47 2.90
C VAL A 155 25.04 0.22 1.92
N TYR A 156 23.76 -0.10 2.02
CA TYR A 156 22.66 0.69 1.47
C TYR A 156 22.06 1.51 2.63
N LEU A 157 22.04 2.84 2.51
CA LEU A 157 21.67 3.73 3.60
C LEU A 157 20.45 4.61 3.24
N PRO A 158 19.26 4.32 3.79
CA PRO A 158 18.15 5.26 3.81
C PRO A 158 18.48 6.48 4.67
N LEU A 159 18.08 7.66 4.20
CA LEU A 159 18.25 8.93 4.90
C LEU A 159 17.02 9.32 5.74
N GLN A 160 15.88 8.69 5.47
CA GLN A 160 14.70 8.68 6.33
C GLN A 160 14.02 7.34 6.22
N SER A 161 13.69 6.73 7.35
CA SER A 161 12.96 5.47 7.41
C SER A 161 11.94 5.39 8.53
N SER A 162 12.28 5.86 9.75
CA SER A 162 11.31 5.92 10.85
C SER A 162 11.41 7.15 11.76
N ARG A 163 12.18 8.16 11.37
CA ARG A 163 12.10 9.46 12.05
C ARG A 163 10.77 10.10 11.74
N ILE A 164 10.01 10.41 12.78
CA ILE A 164 8.80 11.21 12.75
C ILE A 164 9.16 12.61 13.25
N ALA A 165 8.64 13.65 12.59
CA ALA A 165 8.84 15.02 13.06
C ALA A 165 8.11 15.23 14.40
N ILE A 166 8.80 15.79 15.38
CA ILE A 166 8.26 16.04 16.72
C ILE A 166 7.85 17.52 16.86
N SER A 167 7.18 17.85 17.97
CA SER A 167 6.67 19.21 18.22
C SER A 167 7.76 20.28 18.12
N THR A 168 8.97 19.97 18.56
CA THR A 168 10.12 20.90 18.58
C THR A 168 10.88 21.00 17.25
N ASP A 169 10.48 20.22 16.23
CA ASP A 169 10.93 20.39 14.83
C ASP A 169 10.16 21.52 14.09
N GLY A 170 9.44 22.37 14.84
CA GLY A 170 8.62 23.44 14.30
C GLY A 170 7.19 23.02 13.90
N PHE A 171 6.76 21.82 14.34
CA PHE A 171 5.41 21.32 14.07
C PHE A 171 4.40 21.64 15.19
N GLY A 172 4.85 21.84 16.43
CA GLY A 172 3.94 22.11 17.54
C GLY A 172 2.87 21.01 17.68
N THR A 173 1.60 21.38 17.58
CA THR A 173 0.46 20.44 17.63
C THR A 173 0.27 19.63 16.34
N LEU A 174 0.98 19.94 15.26
CA LEU A 174 0.96 19.21 13.98
C LEU A 174 1.94 18.01 13.96
N ALA A 175 2.57 17.69 15.09
CA ALA A 175 3.47 16.54 15.24
C ALA A 175 2.72 15.23 15.54
N ASP A 176 1.40 15.21 15.34
CA ASP A 176 0.52 14.05 15.58
C ASP A 176 0.61 12.99 14.47
N SER A 177 1.30 13.28 13.36
CA SER A 177 1.48 12.35 12.26
C SER A 177 2.59 11.33 12.51
N ALA A 178 2.25 10.27 13.24
CA ALA A 178 3.04 9.05 13.25
C ALA A 178 2.66 8.08 12.09
N PHE A 179 1.76 8.53 11.21
CA PHE A 179 1.37 7.86 9.97
C PHE A 179 2.54 7.70 8.99
N GLY A 180 2.70 6.52 8.40
CA GLY A 180 3.76 6.25 7.41
C GLY A 180 5.17 6.58 7.93
N PHE A 181 5.39 6.43 9.25
CA PHE A 181 6.56 6.92 9.96
C PHE A 181 6.90 8.40 9.70
N GLY A 182 5.88 9.25 9.65
CA GLY A 182 6.03 10.69 9.44
C GLY A 182 6.20 11.07 7.98
N ALA A 183 6.19 10.11 7.03
CA ALA A 183 6.30 10.35 5.60
C ALA A 183 5.36 11.47 5.13
N GLY A 184 4.10 11.50 5.58
CA GLY A 184 3.15 12.57 5.26
C GLY A 184 3.68 13.98 5.57
N LEU A 185 4.37 14.18 6.70
CA LEU A 185 4.87 15.51 7.08
C LEU A 185 5.97 16.02 6.15
N TYR A 186 6.82 15.11 5.67
CA TYR A 186 7.90 15.45 4.74
C TYR A 186 7.38 15.89 3.36
N HIS A 187 6.24 15.35 2.91
CA HIS A 187 5.62 15.70 1.64
C HIS A 187 4.77 16.98 1.73
N LEU A 188 4.04 17.17 2.84
CA LEU A 188 3.01 18.21 2.96
C LEU A 188 3.53 19.58 3.45
N TYR A 189 4.70 19.60 4.10
CA TYR A 189 5.20 20.78 4.78
C TYR A 189 6.65 21.14 4.39
N PRO A 190 6.93 22.43 4.10
CA PRO A 190 8.30 22.90 3.89
C PRO A 190 9.23 22.60 5.07
N GLN A 191 8.76 22.74 6.32
CA GLN A 191 9.60 22.41 7.48
C GLN A 191 9.95 20.91 7.57
N GLY A 192 9.07 20.00 7.11
CA GLY A 192 9.37 18.56 7.07
C GLY A 192 10.51 18.29 6.08
N ARG A 193 10.43 18.87 4.88
CA ARG A 193 11.49 18.80 3.86
C ARG A 193 12.82 19.37 4.37
N THR A 194 12.80 20.50 5.09
CA THR A 194 14.00 21.06 5.74
C THR A 194 14.55 20.11 6.81
N LEU A 195 13.69 19.49 7.62
CA LEU A 195 14.10 18.50 8.62
C LEU A 195 14.82 17.32 7.97
N LEU A 196 14.27 16.78 6.87
CA LEU A 196 14.91 15.71 6.11
C LEU A 196 16.30 16.13 5.61
N LYS A 197 16.41 17.30 4.97
CA LYS A 197 17.72 17.81 4.51
C LYS A 197 18.73 17.97 5.65
N ASN A 198 18.31 18.52 6.78
CA ASN A 198 19.18 18.71 7.94
C ASN A 198 19.66 17.36 8.50
N HIS A 199 18.75 16.41 8.65
CA HIS A 199 19.10 15.07 9.13
C HIS A 199 20.05 14.35 8.15
N SER A 200 19.75 14.39 6.85
CA SER A 200 20.62 13.83 5.81
C SER A 200 22.02 14.44 5.86
N ARG A 201 22.13 15.77 6.05
CA ARG A 201 23.42 16.43 6.21
C ARG A 201 24.16 15.93 7.45
N MET A 202 23.50 15.90 8.61
CA MET A 202 24.12 15.44 9.85
C MET A 202 24.70 14.03 9.71
N LEU A 203 23.96 13.13 9.06
CA LEU A 203 24.41 11.74 8.83
C LEU A 203 25.56 11.66 7.82
N LEU A 204 25.49 12.42 6.73
CA LEU A 204 26.48 12.36 5.65
C LEU A 204 27.78 13.12 5.97
N ASP A 205 27.71 14.18 6.78
CA ASP A 205 28.88 14.92 7.28
C ASP A 205 29.54 14.22 8.48
N HIS A 206 28.88 13.24 9.11
CA HIS A 206 29.43 12.49 10.23
C HIS A 206 30.66 11.67 9.83
N VAL A 207 31.74 11.84 10.60
CA VAL A 207 32.98 11.07 10.43
C VAL A 207 32.91 9.81 11.29
N ASN A 208 32.93 8.66 10.63
CA ASN A 208 33.04 7.39 11.33
C ASN A 208 34.47 7.26 11.89
N PRO A 209 34.63 7.16 13.23
CA PRO A 209 35.94 7.16 13.86
C PRO A 209 36.77 5.90 13.53
N PHE A 210 36.15 4.82 13.07
CA PHE A 210 36.83 3.57 12.72
C PHE A 210 37.30 3.54 11.26
N THR A 211 36.64 4.28 10.36
CA THR A 211 37.09 4.43 8.96
C THR A 211 37.91 5.69 8.73
N GLY A 212 37.79 6.69 9.62
CA GLY A 212 38.40 8.01 9.48
C GLY A 212 37.80 8.86 8.35
N ARG A 213 36.61 8.48 7.84
CA ARG A 213 35.95 9.15 6.71
C ARG A 213 34.58 9.64 7.09
N ALA A 214 34.18 10.78 6.51
CA ALA A 214 32.78 11.18 6.49
C ALA A 214 31.96 10.18 5.67
N TYR A 215 30.70 9.94 6.05
CA TYR A 215 29.83 9.02 5.31
C TYR A 215 29.62 9.40 3.85
N ARG A 216 29.55 10.70 3.52
CA ARG A 216 29.53 11.15 2.12
C ARG A 216 30.76 10.75 1.29
N ASP A 217 31.88 10.50 1.97
CA ASP A 217 33.21 10.22 1.40
C ASP A 217 33.60 8.72 1.55
N GLU A 218 32.69 7.87 2.04
CA GLU A 218 32.91 6.45 2.29
C GLU A 218 32.35 5.59 1.13
N PRO A 219 33.19 5.03 0.25
CA PRO A 219 32.75 4.18 -0.86
C PRO A 219 32.20 2.81 -0.40
N ALA A 220 32.41 2.40 0.86
CA ALA A 220 31.72 1.24 1.42
C ALA A 220 30.21 1.48 1.59
N ILE A 221 29.76 2.73 1.65
CA ILE A 221 28.35 3.07 1.47
C ILE A 221 28.09 3.12 -0.03
N ALA A 222 27.44 2.08 -0.56
CA ALA A 222 27.21 1.91 -1.98
C ALA A 222 26.07 2.77 -2.51
N MET A 223 25.01 2.97 -1.72
CA MET A 223 23.76 3.55 -2.19
C MET A 223 23.09 4.37 -1.09
N LEU A 224 22.42 5.46 -1.50
CA LEU A 224 21.57 6.26 -0.64
C LEU A 224 20.11 6.16 -1.10
N GLU A 225 19.19 6.15 -0.15
CA GLU A 225 17.75 6.22 -0.41
C GLU A 225 17.18 7.45 0.29
N VAL A 226 16.48 8.32 -0.44
CA VAL A 226 15.92 9.55 0.12
C VAL A 226 14.98 9.26 1.28
N MET A 227 14.12 8.25 1.10
CA MET A 227 13.06 7.93 2.04
C MET A 227 12.60 6.49 1.84
N PHE A 228 12.49 5.72 2.91
CA PHE A 228 11.89 4.40 2.88
C PHE A 228 10.36 4.50 2.93
N ASN A 229 9.66 3.76 2.06
CA ASN A 229 8.19 3.68 2.02
C ASN A 229 7.45 5.03 2.02
N GLY A 230 8.07 6.10 1.55
CA GLY A 230 7.45 7.42 1.45
C GLY A 230 6.84 7.68 0.08
N SER A 231 5.63 7.18 -0.19
CA SER A 231 4.86 7.56 -1.38
C SER A 231 3.44 7.98 -1.02
N MET A 232 3.04 9.17 -1.46
CA MET A 232 1.67 9.66 -1.37
C MET A 232 0.72 8.82 -2.21
N LEU A 233 1.16 8.33 -3.37
CA LEU A 233 0.37 7.41 -4.19
C LEU A 233 0.16 6.06 -3.47
N GLY A 234 1.23 5.51 -2.88
CA GLY A 234 1.15 4.27 -2.09
C GLY A 234 0.20 4.39 -0.89
N PHE A 235 0.29 5.50 -0.16
CA PHE A 235 -0.61 5.77 0.96
C PHE A 235 -2.05 5.99 0.52
N TRP A 236 -2.28 6.64 -0.61
CA TRP A 236 -3.63 6.78 -1.15
C TRP A 236 -4.22 5.41 -1.50
N LYS A 237 -3.48 4.54 -2.21
CA LYS A 237 -3.91 3.17 -2.54
C LYS A 237 -4.22 2.32 -1.31
N ALA A 238 -3.53 2.59 -0.20
CA ALA A 238 -3.77 1.94 1.09
C ALA A 238 -4.92 2.58 1.90
N ASN A 239 -5.65 3.55 1.34
CA ASN A 239 -6.70 4.34 2.01
C ASN A 239 -6.22 5.13 3.23
N GLN A 240 -5.01 5.67 3.17
CA GLN A 240 -4.37 6.31 4.32
C GLN A 240 -4.25 7.84 4.21
N THR A 241 -4.58 8.43 3.06
CA THR A 241 -4.53 9.88 2.84
C THR A 241 -5.79 10.61 3.34
N THR A 242 -6.90 9.90 3.50
CA THR A 242 -8.16 10.48 3.99
C THR A 242 -8.32 10.20 5.48
N TYR A 243 -8.76 11.20 6.25
CA TYR A 243 -9.07 11.02 7.67
C TYR A 243 -10.30 10.13 7.83
N ALA A 244 -10.16 9.03 8.59
CA ALA A 244 -11.25 8.16 8.99
C ALA A 244 -11.32 8.10 10.52
N ALA A 245 -12.49 8.37 11.10
CA ALA A 245 -12.73 8.22 12.54
C ALA A 245 -13.77 7.12 12.78
N PRO A 246 -13.62 6.26 13.81
CA PRO A 246 -12.47 6.11 14.70
C PRO A 246 -11.43 5.16 14.06
N ALA A 247 -10.37 5.70 13.47
CA ALA A 247 -9.24 4.88 13.06
C ALA A 247 -8.23 4.71 14.21
N PRO A 248 -7.56 3.54 14.34
CA PRO A 248 -6.40 3.42 15.20
C PRO A 248 -5.43 4.57 14.90
N ALA A 249 -4.86 5.17 15.94
CA ALA A 249 -3.71 6.07 15.74
C ALA A 249 -2.73 5.34 14.81
N LEU A 250 -2.17 6.06 13.82
CA LEU A 250 -1.19 5.58 12.82
C LEU A 250 -1.72 5.05 11.49
N SER A 251 -3.02 4.82 11.28
CA SER A 251 -3.49 4.21 10.02
C SER A 251 -3.84 5.21 8.92
N THR A 252 -4.13 6.48 9.24
CA THR A 252 -4.45 7.53 8.27
C THR A 252 -3.82 8.87 8.66
N LEU A 253 -3.80 9.83 7.73
CA LEU A 253 -3.55 11.24 8.05
C LEU A 253 -4.56 11.74 9.10
N SER A 254 -4.10 12.61 10.00
CA SER A 254 -4.99 13.34 10.91
C SER A 254 -5.90 14.29 10.13
N TYR A 255 -6.97 14.77 10.78
CA TYR A 255 -7.88 15.72 10.15
C TYR A 255 -7.12 16.93 9.56
N ALA A 256 -6.23 17.54 10.34
CA ALA A 256 -5.44 18.69 9.91
C ALA A 256 -4.55 18.39 8.69
N HIS A 257 -3.88 17.24 8.66
CA HIS A 257 -3.03 16.86 7.52
C HIS A 257 -3.83 16.49 6.28
N SER A 258 -4.99 15.85 6.43
CA SER A 258 -5.89 15.58 5.30
C SER A 258 -6.40 16.88 4.67
N ARG A 259 -6.79 17.88 5.49
CA ARG A 259 -7.21 19.21 4.98
C ARG A 259 -6.04 19.95 4.32
N ARG A 260 -4.81 19.78 4.83
CA ARG A 260 -3.60 20.31 4.19
C ARG A 260 -3.37 19.70 2.81
N LEU A 261 -3.54 18.39 2.67
CA LEU A 261 -3.43 17.70 1.39
C LEU A 261 -4.49 18.22 0.39
N ASP A 262 -5.74 18.39 0.81
CA ASP A 262 -6.80 18.98 -0.01
C ASP A 262 -6.50 20.41 -0.44
N THR A 263 -5.89 21.21 0.45
CA THR A 263 -5.44 22.57 0.13
C THR A 263 -4.36 22.55 -0.95
N LEU A 264 -3.37 21.65 -0.83
CA LEU A 264 -2.31 21.48 -1.82
C LEU A 264 -2.87 20.99 -3.15
N TYR A 265 -3.84 20.09 -3.12
CA TYR A 265 -4.51 19.58 -4.32
C TYR A 265 -5.30 20.69 -5.02
N SER A 266 -6.06 21.48 -4.27
CA SER A 266 -6.77 22.65 -4.81
C SER A 266 -5.82 23.67 -5.44
N ASN A 267 -4.63 23.87 -4.87
CA ASN A 267 -3.60 24.72 -5.47
C ASN A 267 -3.04 24.14 -6.77
N TYR A 268 -2.80 22.83 -6.81
CA TYR A 268 -2.39 22.12 -8.04
C TYR A 268 -3.43 22.30 -9.15
N LEU A 269 -4.71 22.06 -8.83
CA LEU A 269 -5.81 22.24 -9.78
C LEU A 269 -5.97 23.68 -10.24
N ARG A 270 -5.74 24.67 -9.35
CA ARG A 270 -5.74 26.09 -9.73
C ARG A 270 -4.63 26.41 -10.73
N THR A 271 -3.43 25.87 -10.54
CA THR A 271 -2.32 26.03 -11.50
C THR A 271 -2.67 25.39 -12.85
N ARG A 272 -3.35 24.24 -12.83
CA ARG A 272 -3.68 23.47 -14.04
C ARG A 272 -4.86 24.04 -14.84
N TYR A 273 -5.92 24.47 -14.16
CA TYR A 273 -7.20 24.85 -14.77
C TYR A 273 -7.55 26.33 -14.65
N ASN A 274 -6.77 27.10 -13.87
CA ASN A 274 -6.92 28.53 -13.63
C ASN A 274 -8.22 28.94 -12.89
N THR A 275 -9.39 28.56 -13.38
CA THR A 275 -10.71 28.98 -12.86
C THR A 275 -11.58 27.79 -12.44
N GLN A 276 -12.57 28.06 -11.57
CA GLN A 276 -13.61 27.08 -11.19
C GLN A 276 -14.30 26.47 -12.41
N GLN A 277 -14.67 27.31 -13.38
CA GLN A 277 -15.30 26.86 -14.62
C GLN A 277 -14.37 25.98 -15.46
N GLY A 278 -13.08 26.30 -15.52
CA GLY A 278 -12.09 25.48 -16.22
C GLY A 278 -12.02 24.05 -15.66
N LEU A 279 -12.04 23.93 -14.32
CA LEU A 279 -12.09 22.64 -13.63
C LEU A 279 -13.39 21.89 -13.90
N GLU A 280 -14.54 22.56 -13.78
CA GLU A 280 -15.86 21.98 -14.04
C GLU A 280 -15.95 21.41 -15.45
N VAL A 281 -15.45 22.15 -16.45
CA VAL A 281 -15.41 21.68 -17.84
C VAL A 281 -14.47 20.48 -18.00
N ALA A 282 -13.27 20.51 -17.41
CA ALA A 282 -12.30 19.43 -17.51
C ALA A 282 -12.79 18.13 -16.86
N TRP A 283 -13.50 18.23 -15.75
CA TRP A 283 -14.00 17.07 -15.00
C TRP A 283 -15.41 16.62 -15.43
N ARG A 284 -16.04 17.35 -16.36
CA ARG A 284 -17.36 17.00 -16.89
C ARG A 284 -17.26 15.75 -17.75
N VAL A 285 -18.12 14.78 -17.45
CA VAL A 285 -18.36 13.63 -18.32
C VAL A 285 -19.68 13.86 -19.03
N ALA A 286 -19.66 13.93 -20.36
CA ALA A 286 -20.88 14.09 -21.14
C ALA A 286 -21.73 12.82 -21.05
N PRO A 287 -23.06 12.92 -20.80
CA PRO A 287 -23.94 11.76 -20.87
C PRO A 287 -24.03 11.28 -22.32
N GLN A 288 -23.83 9.98 -22.51
CA GLN A 288 -24.08 9.32 -23.79
C GLN A 288 -25.54 8.86 -23.79
N GLY A 289 -26.46 9.67 -24.34
CA GLY A 289 -27.85 9.27 -24.59
C GLY A 289 -28.77 9.22 -23.36
N GLY A 290 -29.99 8.71 -23.56
CA GLY A 290 -30.95 8.47 -22.48
C GLY A 290 -30.46 7.34 -21.55
N PHE A 291 -30.99 7.29 -20.33
CA PHE A 291 -30.57 6.34 -19.29
C PHE A 291 -31.63 5.25 -19.07
N PRO A 292 -31.94 4.39 -20.05
CA PRO A 292 -32.88 3.30 -19.84
C PRO A 292 -32.30 2.28 -18.85
N ASN A 293 -33.19 1.56 -18.16
CA ASN A 293 -32.79 0.36 -17.44
C ASN A 293 -32.25 -0.68 -18.45
N LEU A 294 -31.02 -1.13 -18.25
CA LEU A 294 -30.34 -2.14 -19.06
C LEU A 294 -30.79 -3.56 -18.71
N LEU A 295 -31.37 -3.75 -17.52
CA LEU A 295 -31.97 -5.02 -17.11
C LEU A 295 -33.42 -5.08 -17.60
N GLN A 296 -33.80 -6.27 -18.06
CA GLN A 296 -35.16 -6.60 -18.48
C GLN A 296 -35.87 -7.34 -17.33
N GLU A 297 -37.19 -7.15 -17.23
CA GLU A 297 -38.02 -7.73 -16.17
C GLU A 297 -37.45 -7.50 -14.75
N GLY A 298 -37.01 -6.27 -14.47
CA GLY A 298 -36.49 -5.88 -13.15
C GLY A 298 -37.57 -5.67 -12.09
N SER A 299 -38.80 -5.38 -12.52
CA SER A 299 -40.00 -5.24 -11.65
C SER A 299 -40.77 -6.55 -11.48
N PHE A 300 -40.38 -7.63 -12.18
CA PHE A 300 -41.00 -8.95 -12.09
C PHE A 300 -42.52 -9.02 -12.38
N GLU A 301 -43.03 -8.09 -13.20
CA GLU A 301 -44.44 -8.04 -13.61
C GLU A 301 -44.75 -8.87 -14.87
N GLY A 302 -43.72 -9.28 -15.60
CA GLY A 302 -43.82 -10.06 -16.84
C GLY A 302 -43.13 -11.42 -16.76
N PRO A 303 -42.78 -12.03 -17.91
CA PRO A 303 -42.19 -13.36 -17.99
C PRO A 303 -40.70 -13.35 -17.58
N PHE A 304 -40.44 -13.26 -16.27
CA PHE A 304 -39.08 -13.11 -15.74
C PHE A 304 -38.13 -14.23 -16.19
N ASP A 305 -38.64 -15.45 -16.39
CA ASP A 305 -37.87 -16.65 -16.75
C ASP A 305 -37.29 -16.61 -18.17
N GLN A 306 -37.75 -15.69 -19.01
CA GLN A 306 -37.15 -15.41 -20.32
C GLN A 306 -35.89 -14.55 -20.24
N HIS A 307 -35.70 -13.83 -19.12
CA HIS A 307 -34.66 -12.80 -18.97
C HIS A 307 -33.69 -13.10 -17.82
N TRP A 308 -34.17 -13.72 -16.75
CA TRP A 308 -33.40 -14.06 -15.57
C TRP A 308 -33.16 -15.56 -15.47
N GLN A 309 -31.91 -15.92 -15.20
CA GLN A 309 -31.53 -17.29 -14.87
C GLN A 309 -31.32 -17.40 -13.37
N VAL A 310 -31.92 -18.41 -12.74
CA VAL A 310 -31.64 -18.78 -11.35
C VAL A 310 -30.88 -20.10 -11.38
N ILE A 311 -29.66 -20.10 -10.87
CA ILE A 311 -28.77 -21.27 -10.87
C ILE A 311 -28.50 -21.66 -9.43
N SER A 312 -28.57 -22.97 -9.16
CA SER A 312 -28.21 -23.56 -7.88
C SER A 312 -27.47 -24.87 -8.06
N TYR A 313 -26.44 -25.12 -7.26
CA TYR A 313 -25.65 -26.36 -7.32
C TYR A 313 -26.02 -27.34 -6.20
N GLN A 314 -25.76 -26.98 -4.93
CA GLN A 314 -26.10 -27.82 -3.77
C GLN A 314 -27.34 -27.34 -3.01
N ALA A 315 -27.57 -26.02 -2.99
CA ALA A 315 -28.76 -25.45 -2.39
C ALA A 315 -30.02 -25.76 -3.23
N ASN A 316 -31.15 -25.95 -2.57
CA ASN A 316 -32.46 -26.00 -3.19
C ASN A 316 -33.00 -24.57 -3.28
N VAL A 317 -33.09 -24.03 -4.49
CA VAL A 317 -33.64 -22.69 -4.75
C VAL A 317 -34.95 -22.80 -5.51
N THR A 318 -36.02 -22.25 -4.95
CA THR A 318 -37.33 -22.16 -5.63
C THR A 318 -37.68 -20.69 -5.85
N PRO A 319 -37.66 -20.19 -7.11
CA PRO A 319 -38.15 -18.86 -7.43
C PRO A 319 -39.68 -18.82 -7.38
N ILE A 320 -40.24 -17.81 -6.73
CA ILE A 320 -41.68 -17.64 -6.50
C ILE A 320 -42.04 -16.16 -6.74
N LEU A 321 -42.91 -15.89 -7.72
CA LEU A 321 -43.54 -14.57 -7.83
C LEU A 321 -44.52 -14.39 -6.67
N THR A 322 -44.21 -13.47 -5.78
CA THR A 322 -45.00 -13.22 -4.57
C THR A 322 -45.82 -11.96 -4.77
N GLN A 323 -47.13 -12.11 -4.68
CA GLN A 323 -48.09 -11.00 -4.71
C GLN A 323 -48.48 -10.61 -3.29
N ASN A 324 -48.25 -9.36 -2.88
CA ASN A 324 -48.77 -8.81 -1.62
C ASN A 324 -48.81 -7.28 -1.64
N ASP A 325 -49.59 -6.67 -0.74
CA ASP A 325 -49.75 -5.21 -0.61
C ASP A 325 -48.48 -4.48 -0.14
N SER A 326 -47.42 -5.21 0.21
CA SER A 326 -46.13 -4.68 0.66
C SER A 326 -45.03 -4.81 -0.39
N VAL A 327 -45.36 -5.20 -1.63
CA VAL A 327 -44.43 -5.20 -2.76
C VAL A 327 -44.06 -3.74 -3.09
N PRO A 328 -42.76 -3.41 -3.23
CA PRO A 328 -42.34 -2.01 -3.40
C PRO A 328 -42.65 -1.36 -4.75
N ASP A 329 -42.69 -2.11 -5.85
CA ASP A 329 -43.05 -1.64 -7.19
C ASP A 329 -43.99 -2.64 -7.87
N GLY A 330 -45.06 -2.18 -8.50
CA GLY A 330 -46.02 -3.09 -9.15
C GLY A 330 -46.83 -3.99 -8.19
N GLN A 331 -47.09 -5.23 -8.61
CA GLN A 331 -47.90 -6.22 -7.90
C GLN A 331 -47.09 -7.44 -7.43
N TYR A 332 -45.97 -7.75 -8.05
CA TYR A 332 -45.18 -8.95 -7.83
C TYR A 332 -43.74 -8.62 -7.46
N ALA A 333 -43.21 -9.38 -6.50
CA ALA A 333 -41.77 -9.42 -6.24
C ALA A 333 -41.23 -10.84 -6.46
N MET A 334 -39.98 -10.96 -6.87
CA MET A 334 -39.30 -12.25 -6.92
C MET A 334 -38.89 -12.69 -5.52
N THR A 335 -39.42 -13.81 -5.03
CA THR A 335 -38.97 -14.46 -3.80
C THR A 335 -38.21 -15.74 -4.10
N LEU A 336 -36.94 -15.78 -3.73
CA LEU A 336 -36.05 -16.91 -3.84
C LEU A 336 -36.08 -17.67 -2.50
N ARG A 337 -36.77 -18.81 -2.48
CA ARG A 337 -36.79 -19.70 -1.32
C ARG A 337 -35.56 -20.60 -1.35
N VAL A 338 -34.61 -20.37 -0.44
CA VAL A 338 -33.32 -21.09 -0.39
C VAL A 338 -33.31 -22.06 0.79
N ARG A 339 -33.05 -23.35 0.54
CA ARG A 339 -32.98 -24.40 1.57
C ARG A 339 -31.78 -25.33 1.32
N ASN A 340 -31.30 -25.99 2.36
CA ASN A 340 -30.19 -26.96 2.31
C ASN A 340 -28.89 -26.36 1.76
N THR A 341 -28.51 -25.14 2.17
CA THR A 341 -27.22 -24.55 1.76
C THR A 341 -26.04 -25.27 2.40
N SER A 342 -24.88 -25.31 1.73
CA SER A 342 -23.62 -25.84 2.31
C SER A 342 -22.83 -24.80 3.10
N GLY A 343 -23.27 -23.53 3.09
CA GLY A 343 -22.51 -22.38 3.62
C GLY A 343 -21.72 -21.61 2.55
N VAL A 344 -21.74 -22.03 1.28
CA VAL A 344 -20.94 -21.40 0.22
C VAL A 344 -21.79 -20.45 -0.62
N LEU A 345 -21.41 -19.17 -0.63
CA LEU A 345 -22.15 -18.09 -1.30
C LEU A 345 -22.37 -18.31 -2.81
N GLY A 346 -21.37 -18.85 -3.49
CA GLY A 346 -21.37 -19.09 -4.94
C GLY A 346 -22.32 -20.20 -5.40
N GLU A 347 -22.95 -20.94 -4.48
CA GLU A 347 -23.77 -22.10 -4.83
C GLU A 347 -25.18 -21.77 -5.32
N ALA A 348 -25.64 -20.54 -5.09
CA ALA A 348 -26.90 -20.05 -5.64
C ALA A 348 -26.82 -18.57 -6.02
N TYR A 349 -27.29 -18.26 -7.21
CA TYR A 349 -27.35 -16.91 -7.73
C TYR A 349 -28.43 -16.75 -8.78
N MET A 350 -28.81 -15.49 -9.02
CA MET A 350 -29.57 -15.10 -10.19
C MET A 350 -28.73 -14.20 -11.09
N THR A 351 -28.91 -14.31 -12.41
CA THR A 351 -28.10 -13.57 -13.37
C THR A 351 -28.86 -13.15 -14.63
N GLN A 352 -28.40 -12.05 -15.22
CA GLN A 352 -28.80 -11.56 -16.54
C GLN A 352 -27.59 -10.91 -17.23
N ASN A 353 -27.50 -11.09 -18.55
CA ASN A 353 -26.45 -10.51 -19.37
C ASN A 353 -26.84 -9.11 -19.88
N VAL A 354 -25.96 -8.14 -19.74
CA VAL A 354 -26.19 -6.75 -20.17
C VAL A 354 -25.00 -6.19 -20.96
N PRO A 355 -25.23 -5.28 -21.92
CA PRO A 355 -24.14 -4.58 -22.61
C PRO A 355 -23.65 -3.42 -21.74
N LEU A 356 -22.40 -3.49 -21.28
CA LEU A 356 -21.74 -2.37 -20.58
C LEU A 356 -20.70 -1.72 -21.49
N THR A 357 -20.54 -0.42 -21.35
CA THR A 357 -19.57 0.37 -22.11
C THR A 357 -18.34 0.67 -21.26
N TYR A 358 -17.15 0.59 -21.87
CA TYR A 358 -15.89 0.98 -21.24
C TYR A 358 -15.95 2.41 -20.67
N ASN A 359 -15.35 2.61 -19.50
CA ASN A 359 -15.23 3.91 -18.86
C ASN A 359 -16.58 4.64 -18.67
N THR A 360 -17.65 3.86 -18.47
CA THR A 360 -18.99 4.36 -18.16
C THR A 360 -19.33 3.99 -16.72
N LEU A 361 -19.86 4.97 -15.98
CA LEU A 361 -20.32 4.78 -14.61
C LEU A 361 -21.74 4.21 -14.63
N TYR A 362 -21.96 3.12 -13.91
CA TYR A 362 -23.25 2.46 -13.79
C TYR A 362 -23.71 2.42 -12.35
N ARG A 363 -25.02 2.53 -12.16
CA ARG A 363 -25.72 2.31 -10.89
C ARG A 363 -26.58 1.07 -11.01
N LEU A 364 -26.33 0.09 -10.16
CA LEU A 364 -27.23 -1.02 -9.88
C LEU A 364 -28.03 -0.67 -8.62
N SER A 365 -29.35 -0.61 -8.72
CA SER A 365 -30.26 -0.48 -7.58
C SER A 365 -31.26 -1.63 -7.56
N PHE A 366 -31.69 -2.02 -6.37
CA PHE A 366 -32.77 -2.98 -6.17
C PHE A 366 -33.36 -2.79 -4.78
N ARG A 367 -34.63 -3.15 -4.62
CA ARG A 367 -35.26 -3.26 -3.32
C ARG A 367 -35.21 -4.72 -2.89
N ALA A 368 -34.85 -4.99 -1.64
CA ALA A 368 -34.82 -6.36 -1.13
C ALA A 368 -35.21 -6.46 0.34
N ARG A 369 -35.65 -7.66 0.72
CA ARG A 369 -35.80 -8.09 2.11
C ARG A 369 -35.48 -9.59 2.27
N ALA A 370 -35.09 -10.00 3.45
CA ALA A 370 -34.75 -11.38 3.78
C ALA A 370 -35.52 -11.88 5.00
N SER A 371 -35.89 -13.15 5.02
CA SER A 371 -36.56 -13.77 6.19
C SER A 371 -35.62 -14.01 7.39
N ASN A 372 -34.31 -13.93 7.19
CA ASN A 372 -33.30 -14.19 8.21
C ASN A 372 -33.34 -13.10 9.31
N PRO A 373 -33.46 -13.45 10.61
CA PRO A 373 -33.54 -12.45 11.70
C PRO A 373 -32.32 -11.54 11.85
N GLY A 374 -31.14 -11.99 11.40
CA GLY A 374 -29.89 -11.21 11.38
C GLY A 374 -29.59 -10.56 10.02
N GLY A 375 -30.51 -10.66 9.07
CA GLY A 375 -30.27 -10.32 7.66
C GLY A 375 -29.53 -11.40 6.88
N ARG A 376 -29.34 -11.14 5.59
CA ARG A 376 -28.68 -12.00 4.59
C ARG A 376 -27.74 -11.17 3.71
N SER A 377 -26.51 -11.67 3.51
CA SER A 377 -25.56 -11.01 2.61
C SER A 377 -25.91 -11.36 1.18
N VAL A 378 -26.03 -10.37 0.31
CA VAL A 378 -26.16 -10.54 -1.14
C VAL A 378 -24.91 -9.96 -1.77
N TYR A 379 -24.13 -10.80 -2.44
CA TYR A 379 -22.94 -10.34 -3.17
C TYR A 379 -23.27 -10.11 -4.63
N VAL A 380 -23.03 -8.89 -5.10
CA VAL A 380 -23.23 -8.51 -6.50
C VAL A 380 -21.90 -8.50 -7.24
N ALA A 381 -21.87 -9.08 -8.43
CA ALA A 381 -20.66 -9.12 -9.25
C ALA A 381 -20.99 -8.94 -10.73
N GLY A 382 -20.09 -8.30 -11.48
CA GLY A 382 -20.13 -8.20 -12.93
C GLY A 382 -18.93 -8.91 -13.55
N VAL A 383 -19.17 -9.91 -14.41
CA VAL A 383 -18.11 -10.67 -15.08
C VAL A 383 -18.41 -10.79 -16.57
N GLU A 384 -17.41 -10.66 -17.42
CA GLU A 384 -17.58 -10.85 -18.87
C GLU A 384 -18.02 -12.28 -19.18
N SER A 385 -19.14 -12.46 -19.89
CA SER A 385 -19.71 -13.78 -20.16
C SER A 385 -18.80 -14.71 -20.98
N SER A 386 -17.85 -14.16 -21.76
CA SER A 386 -16.86 -14.95 -22.50
C SER A 386 -15.65 -15.40 -21.67
N SER A 387 -15.45 -14.85 -20.46
CA SER A 387 -14.34 -15.26 -19.60
C SER A 387 -14.69 -15.09 -18.11
N GLU A 388 -14.64 -16.18 -17.34
CA GLU A 388 -14.98 -16.19 -15.91
C GLU A 388 -14.06 -15.33 -15.02
N GLN A 389 -13.01 -14.71 -15.58
CA GLN A 389 -11.99 -13.97 -14.83
C GLN A 389 -12.02 -12.46 -15.08
N ALA A 390 -12.69 -11.97 -16.12
CA ALA A 390 -12.69 -10.55 -16.44
C ALA A 390 -13.81 -9.82 -15.68
N SER A 391 -13.46 -9.16 -14.56
CA SER A 391 -14.41 -8.36 -13.78
C SER A 391 -14.75 -7.04 -14.47
N ALA A 392 -16.04 -6.76 -14.63
CA ALA A 392 -16.56 -5.50 -15.16
C ALA A 392 -16.58 -4.35 -14.13
N GLY A 393 -15.87 -4.48 -13.00
CA GLY A 393 -15.78 -3.46 -11.96
C GLY A 393 -16.89 -3.51 -10.89
N LEU A 394 -17.98 -4.24 -11.13
CA LEU A 394 -19.01 -4.51 -10.13
C LEU A 394 -18.56 -5.64 -9.20
N SER A 395 -18.40 -5.32 -7.91
CA SER A 395 -18.10 -6.27 -6.83
C SER A 395 -18.46 -5.63 -5.48
N ALA A 396 -19.56 -6.06 -4.85
CA ALA A 396 -19.97 -5.52 -3.56
C ALA A 396 -20.84 -6.51 -2.77
N SER A 397 -20.73 -6.50 -1.45
CA SER A 397 -21.68 -7.21 -0.57
C SER A 397 -22.67 -6.23 0.03
N VAL A 398 -23.95 -6.56 -0.04
CA VAL A 398 -25.06 -5.79 0.50
C VAL A 398 -25.74 -6.59 1.60
N MET A 399 -25.95 -5.98 2.77
CA MET A 399 -26.67 -6.60 3.87
C MET A 399 -28.17 -6.34 3.74
N VAL A 400 -28.93 -7.39 3.41
CA VAL A 400 -30.39 -7.33 3.27
C VAL A 400 -31.06 -7.73 4.59
N THR A 401 -31.96 -6.90 5.10
CA THR A 401 -32.66 -7.10 6.38
C THR A 401 -34.10 -7.56 6.18
N ASN A 402 -34.89 -7.71 7.26
CA ASN A 402 -36.28 -8.19 7.18
C ASN A 402 -37.26 -7.20 6.54
N ASP A 403 -36.94 -5.91 6.58
CA ASP A 403 -37.73 -4.87 5.94
C ASP A 403 -37.26 -4.62 4.51
N TRP A 404 -38.21 -4.28 3.64
CA TRP A 404 -37.89 -3.78 2.30
C TRP A 404 -37.03 -2.52 2.41
N ARG A 405 -35.85 -2.58 1.82
CA ARG A 405 -34.96 -1.42 1.69
C ARG A 405 -34.40 -1.37 0.29
N GLU A 406 -34.21 -0.14 -0.18
CA GLU A 406 -33.45 0.12 -1.40
C GLU A 406 -31.96 -0.06 -1.11
N HIS A 407 -31.29 -0.73 -2.04
CA HIS A 407 -29.86 -0.96 -2.03
C HIS A 407 -29.27 -0.45 -3.34
N GLU A 408 -28.13 0.24 -3.24
CA GLU A 408 -27.46 0.84 -4.40
C GLU A 408 -25.98 0.44 -4.41
N VAL A 409 -25.49 0.06 -5.59
CA VAL A 409 -24.07 -0.16 -5.88
C VAL A 409 -23.72 0.58 -7.16
N VAL A 410 -22.70 1.44 -7.10
CA VAL A 410 -22.21 2.18 -8.26
C VAL A 410 -20.82 1.67 -8.62
N PHE A 411 -20.54 1.49 -9.91
CA PHE A 411 -19.27 0.96 -10.41
C PHE A 411 -18.91 1.51 -11.79
N MET A 412 -17.61 1.64 -12.05
CA MET A 412 -17.06 2.05 -13.35
C MET A 412 -16.59 0.81 -14.12
N THR A 413 -16.98 0.68 -15.39
CA THR A 413 -16.52 -0.43 -16.24
C THR A 413 -15.05 -0.23 -16.64
N PRO A 414 -14.09 -1.04 -16.16
CA PRO A 414 -12.66 -0.78 -16.32
C PRO A 414 -12.07 -1.35 -17.60
N MET A 415 -12.90 -1.98 -18.45
CA MET A 415 -12.45 -2.73 -19.61
C MET A 415 -13.33 -2.48 -20.84
N VAL A 416 -12.73 -2.65 -22.00
CA VAL A 416 -13.46 -2.79 -23.27
C VAL A 416 -14.07 -4.20 -23.28
N THR A 417 -15.40 -4.26 -23.25
CA THR A 417 -16.17 -5.51 -23.26
C THR A 417 -16.13 -6.16 -24.64
N ARG A 418 -15.80 -7.45 -24.70
CA ARG A 418 -15.81 -8.27 -25.94
C ARG A 418 -17.05 -9.15 -26.04
N ALA A 419 -17.72 -9.36 -24.91
CA ALA A 419 -19.01 -10.02 -24.78
C ALA A 419 -19.89 -9.28 -23.77
N PRO A 420 -21.20 -9.57 -23.68
CA PRO A 420 -22.05 -9.05 -22.62
C PRO A 420 -21.50 -9.37 -21.23
N ILE A 421 -21.81 -8.51 -20.25
CA ILE A 421 -21.45 -8.71 -18.86
C ILE A 421 -22.59 -9.43 -18.15
N ALA A 422 -22.28 -10.56 -17.52
CA ALA A 422 -23.19 -11.24 -16.62
C ALA A 422 -23.22 -10.49 -15.28
N ILE A 423 -24.39 -9.97 -14.90
CA ILE A 423 -24.64 -9.40 -13.57
C ILE A 423 -25.13 -10.53 -12.68
N TYR A 424 -24.40 -10.83 -11.63
CA TYR A 424 -24.73 -11.86 -10.65
C TYR A 424 -25.20 -11.24 -9.35
N LEU A 425 -26.26 -11.82 -8.77
CA LEU A 425 -26.66 -11.62 -7.38
C LEU A 425 -26.53 -12.97 -6.67
N PHE A 426 -25.48 -13.15 -5.88
CA PHE A 426 -25.21 -14.37 -5.11
C PHE A 426 -25.86 -14.30 -3.73
N PHE A 427 -26.51 -15.39 -3.33
CA PHE A 427 -27.30 -15.46 -2.09
C PHE A 427 -27.34 -16.87 -1.47
N GLY A 428 -26.46 -17.77 -1.89
CA GLY A 428 -26.53 -19.20 -1.58
C GLY A 428 -25.87 -19.66 -0.28
N ASP A 429 -25.32 -18.77 0.53
CA ASP A 429 -24.58 -19.13 1.75
C ASP A 429 -25.50 -19.59 2.90
N VAL A 430 -26.73 -19.05 2.99
CA VAL A 430 -27.63 -19.32 4.11
C VAL A 430 -29.05 -19.71 3.70
N ASP A 431 -29.65 -20.61 4.48
CA ASP A 431 -31.07 -20.94 4.39
C ASP A 431 -31.96 -19.72 4.70
N GLY A 432 -33.10 -19.63 4.01
CA GLY A 432 -34.08 -18.56 4.17
C GLY A 432 -34.59 -18.03 2.83
N ASP A 433 -35.67 -17.26 2.89
CA ASP A 433 -36.27 -16.60 1.73
C ASP A 433 -35.63 -15.21 1.54
N LEU A 434 -35.26 -14.88 0.30
CA LEU A 434 -34.83 -13.56 -0.16
C LEU A 434 -35.86 -13.04 -1.16
N SER A 435 -36.51 -11.91 -0.85
CA SER A 435 -37.39 -11.21 -1.80
C SER A 435 -36.64 -10.02 -2.40
N ILE A 436 -36.75 -9.86 -3.72
CA ILE A 436 -36.15 -8.77 -4.50
C ILE A 436 -37.16 -8.19 -5.48
N ASP A 437 -37.09 -6.89 -5.71
CA ASP A 437 -37.96 -6.13 -6.59
C ASP A 437 -37.24 -4.86 -7.11
N ASP A 438 -37.79 -4.22 -8.14
CA ASP A 438 -37.31 -2.95 -8.72
C ASP A 438 -35.81 -2.98 -9.07
N VAL A 439 -35.35 -4.03 -9.75
CA VAL A 439 -33.95 -4.19 -10.12
C VAL A 439 -33.63 -3.32 -11.34
N GLN A 440 -32.81 -2.29 -11.13
CA GLN A 440 -32.43 -1.35 -12.15
C GLN A 440 -30.93 -1.27 -12.33
N LEU A 441 -30.47 -1.22 -13.58
CA LEU A 441 -29.10 -0.94 -13.96
C LEU A 441 -29.11 0.12 -15.05
N HIS A 442 -28.59 1.31 -14.76
CA HIS A 442 -28.50 2.36 -15.76
C HIS A 442 -27.18 3.10 -15.64
N ALA A 443 -26.74 3.71 -16.75
CA ALA A 443 -25.61 4.61 -16.71
C ALA A 443 -25.98 5.84 -15.86
N VAL A 444 -25.03 6.33 -15.07
CA VAL A 444 -25.17 7.57 -14.30
C VAL A 444 -24.01 8.49 -14.61
N GLN A 445 -24.20 9.80 -14.43
CA GLN A 445 -23.08 10.72 -14.59
C GLN A 445 -22.15 10.64 -13.37
N PRO A 446 -20.84 10.43 -13.57
CA PRO A 446 -19.89 10.54 -12.48
C PRO A 446 -19.87 11.98 -11.98
N VAL A 447 -19.69 12.10 -10.67
CA VAL A 447 -19.57 13.41 -10.05
C VAL A 447 -18.17 13.95 -10.36
N GLY A 448 -18.10 15.05 -11.11
CA GLY A 448 -16.84 15.78 -11.32
C GLY A 448 -16.42 16.44 -10.01
N LEU A 449 -17.18 17.46 -9.59
CA LEU A 449 -17.04 18.11 -8.28
C LEU A 449 -18.21 17.76 -7.37
N LEU A 450 -17.92 17.51 -6.10
CA LEU A 450 -18.94 17.40 -5.07
C LEU A 450 -19.61 18.78 -4.88
N ALA A 451 -20.86 18.79 -4.42
CA ALA A 451 -21.70 20.00 -4.39
C ALA A 451 -21.03 21.22 -3.70
N GLU A 452 -20.26 20.96 -2.63
CA GLU A 452 -19.58 21.99 -1.82
C GLU A 452 -18.12 22.29 -2.23
N GLU A 453 -17.57 21.57 -3.21
CA GLU A 453 -16.18 21.73 -3.63
C GLU A 453 -16.01 22.96 -4.53
N ARG A 454 -15.08 23.83 -4.15
CA ARG A 454 -14.76 25.05 -4.87
C ARG A 454 -13.26 25.34 -4.83
N LEU A 455 -12.69 25.69 -5.98
CA LEU A 455 -11.29 26.06 -6.11
C LEU A 455 -10.95 27.33 -5.34
N ASP A 456 -11.83 28.33 -5.29
CA ASP A 456 -11.60 29.59 -4.56
C ASP A 456 -11.56 29.38 -3.04
N ARG A 457 -12.29 28.40 -2.51
CA ARG A 457 -12.28 27.98 -1.09
C ARG A 457 -11.17 26.99 -0.74
N SER A 458 -10.41 26.52 -1.73
CA SER A 458 -9.34 25.51 -1.56
C SER A 458 -9.79 24.25 -0.82
N ASN A 459 -11.00 23.76 -1.10
CA ASN A 459 -11.62 22.63 -0.42
C ASN A 459 -11.95 21.46 -1.36
N VAL A 460 -11.32 21.37 -2.54
CA VAL A 460 -11.45 20.19 -3.41
C VAL A 460 -10.75 19.01 -2.74
N THR A 461 -11.50 17.93 -2.51
CA THR A 461 -11.07 16.85 -1.63
C THR A 461 -10.36 15.73 -2.39
N ILE A 462 -9.36 15.13 -1.73
CA ILE A 462 -8.80 13.85 -2.16
C ILE A 462 -9.82 12.75 -1.88
N ILE A 463 -10.24 12.07 -2.95
CA ILE A 463 -11.18 10.95 -2.86
C ILE A 463 -10.43 9.70 -2.38
N PRO A 464 -10.96 8.90 -1.43
CA PRO A 464 -10.37 7.63 -1.02
C PRO A 464 -10.14 6.66 -2.18
N TRP A 465 -9.21 5.71 -2.02
CA TRP A 465 -8.99 4.66 -3.01
C TRP A 465 -10.10 3.61 -3.00
N ALA A 466 -10.67 3.31 -1.83
CA ALA A 466 -11.82 2.42 -1.69
C ALA A 466 -13.01 3.04 -2.41
N ASN A 467 -13.37 2.43 -3.54
CA ASN A 467 -14.49 2.85 -4.35
C ASN A 467 -15.79 2.40 -3.67
N THR A 468 -16.56 3.36 -3.15
CA THR A 468 -17.93 3.13 -2.68
C THR A 468 -18.88 3.90 -3.60
N ALA A 469 -20.18 3.59 -3.55
CA ALA A 469 -21.19 4.31 -4.33
C ALA A 469 -21.13 5.84 -4.13
N ALA A 470 -20.65 6.31 -2.97
CA ALA A 470 -20.51 7.71 -2.63
C ALA A 470 -19.30 8.43 -3.26
N ASN A 471 -18.33 7.68 -3.82
CA ASN A 471 -17.00 8.21 -4.17
C ASN A 471 -16.60 7.95 -5.64
N VAL A 472 -17.53 7.52 -6.50
CA VAL A 472 -17.17 7.29 -7.91
C VAL A 472 -17.16 8.61 -8.68
N VAL A 473 -15.95 9.04 -9.03
CA VAL A 473 -15.69 10.30 -9.71
C VAL A 473 -15.26 10.11 -11.16
N SER A 474 -15.17 11.20 -11.92
CA SER A 474 -14.74 11.16 -13.32
C SER A 474 -13.29 10.66 -13.46
N THR A 475 -12.99 9.99 -14.57
CA THR A 475 -11.63 9.50 -14.89
C THR A 475 -10.60 10.61 -14.82
N GLN A 476 -10.92 11.79 -15.35
CA GLN A 476 -10.03 12.95 -15.31
C GLN A 476 -9.68 13.38 -13.87
N ARG A 477 -10.65 13.33 -12.94
CA ARG A 477 -10.38 13.63 -11.53
C ARG A 477 -9.41 12.62 -10.91
N VAL A 478 -9.58 11.33 -11.21
CA VAL A 478 -8.67 10.26 -10.75
C VAL A 478 -7.26 10.46 -11.31
N GLU A 479 -7.14 10.80 -12.60
CA GLU A 479 -5.86 11.09 -13.26
C GLU A 479 -5.16 12.29 -12.64
N ASP A 480 -5.87 13.42 -12.46
CA ASP A 480 -5.31 14.63 -11.87
C ASP A 480 -4.90 14.41 -10.41
N GLN A 481 -5.68 13.63 -9.64
CA GLN A 481 -5.33 13.25 -8.28
C GLN A 481 -4.07 12.37 -8.25
N SER A 482 -3.99 11.39 -9.15
CA SER A 482 -2.82 10.50 -9.27
C SER A 482 -1.55 11.28 -9.61
N GLU A 483 -1.63 12.16 -10.62
CA GLU A 483 -0.50 13.01 -11.01
C GLU A 483 -0.13 14.01 -9.90
N PHE A 484 -1.11 14.58 -9.20
CA PHE A 484 -0.85 15.43 -8.04
C PHE A 484 -0.06 14.69 -6.95
N LEU A 485 -0.52 13.52 -6.52
CA LEU A 485 0.17 12.73 -5.49
C LEU A 485 1.59 12.34 -5.94
N MET A 486 1.75 11.91 -7.20
CA MET A 486 3.05 11.61 -7.79
C MET A 486 3.97 12.83 -7.89
N SER A 487 3.41 14.04 -8.09
CA SER A 487 4.18 15.28 -8.12
C SER A 487 4.72 15.66 -6.74
N LEU A 488 3.97 15.42 -5.65
CA LEU A 488 4.48 15.62 -4.28
C LEU A 488 5.71 14.76 -4.00
N ASP A 489 5.65 13.49 -4.39
CA ASP A 489 6.75 12.54 -4.25
C ASP A 489 7.96 13.00 -5.08
N ARG A 490 7.73 13.35 -6.36
CA ARG A 490 8.77 13.82 -7.29
C ARG A 490 9.46 15.09 -6.79
N ASP A 491 8.69 16.04 -6.28
CA ASP A 491 9.18 17.33 -5.79
C ASP A 491 10.04 17.15 -4.54
N LEU A 492 9.62 16.30 -3.60
CA LEU A 492 10.42 15.99 -2.41
C LEU A 492 11.72 15.31 -2.80
N MET A 493 11.65 14.24 -3.60
CA MET A 493 12.83 13.46 -3.96
C MET A 493 13.84 14.27 -4.77
N THR A 494 13.38 15.03 -5.76
CA THR A 494 14.26 15.84 -6.63
C THR A 494 14.96 16.92 -5.82
N ASP A 495 14.25 17.59 -4.91
CA ASP A 495 14.81 18.64 -4.08
C ASP A 495 15.82 18.10 -3.05
N VAL A 496 15.54 16.97 -2.41
CA VAL A 496 16.46 16.32 -1.47
C VAL A 496 17.68 15.76 -2.21
N ARG A 497 17.50 15.11 -3.36
CA ARG A 497 18.62 14.64 -4.21
C ARG A 497 19.51 15.80 -4.62
N LYS A 498 18.93 16.92 -5.08
CA LYS A 498 19.69 18.13 -5.43
C LYS A 498 20.48 18.65 -4.24
N PHE A 499 19.87 18.72 -3.05
CA PHE A 499 20.56 19.13 -1.84
C PHE A 499 21.75 18.21 -1.50
N ILE A 500 21.56 16.89 -1.57
CA ILE A 500 22.62 15.91 -1.29
C ILE A 500 23.78 16.06 -2.30
N ARG A 501 23.46 16.17 -3.59
CA ARG A 501 24.45 16.30 -4.68
C ARG A 501 25.16 17.65 -4.67
N ASP A 502 24.40 18.73 -4.65
CA ASP A 502 24.92 20.08 -4.90
C ASP A 502 25.47 20.72 -3.63
N THR A 503 24.92 20.39 -2.46
CA THR A 503 25.29 21.03 -1.19
C THR A 503 26.08 20.12 -0.26
N VAL A 504 25.65 18.87 -0.06
CA VAL A 504 26.38 17.90 0.80
C VAL A 504 27.58 17.29 0.08
N LYS A 505 27.53 17.22 -1.26
CA LYS A 505 28.57 16.67 -2.15
C LYS A 505 28.78 15.15 -2.01
N ALA A 506 27.76 14.41 -1.59
CA ALA A 506 27.82 12.95 -1.54
C ALA A 506 27.87 12.36 -2.97
N ARG A 507 28.69 11.33 -3.18
CA ARG A 507 28.96 10.73 -4.50
C ARG A 507 28.20 9.44 -4.77
N GLN A 508 27.69 8.78 -3.73
CA GLN A 508 26.94 7.53 -3.83
C GLN A 508 25.68 7.71 -4.67
N PRO A 509 25.29 6.79 -5.57
CA PRO A 509 24.02 6.84 -6.31
C PRO A 509 22.83 6.96 -5.34
N ILE A 510 21.87 7.80 -5.70
CA ILE A 510 20.69 8.11 -4.89
C ILE A 510 19.45 7.56 -5.60
N THR A 511 18.61 6.86 -4.84
CA THR A 511 17.27 6.44 -5.25
C THR A 511 16.19 7.12 -4.42
N GLY A 512 14.94 7.05 -4.92
CA GLY A 512 13.76 7.59 -4.26
C GLY A 512 13.13 6.59 -3.30
N ALA A 513 11.85 6.80 -2.99
CA ALA A 513 11.05 5.87 -2.20
C ALA A 513 10.24 4.94 -3.10
N THR A 514 9.92 3.76 -2.58
CA THR A 514 8.80 2.94 -3.07
C THR A 514 7.94 2.49 -1.92
N HIS A 515 6.64 2.39 -2.15
CA HIS A 515 5.71 1.84 -1.17
C HIS A 515 5.22 0.45 -1.60
N SER A 516 5.16 -0.49 -0.65
CA SER A 516 4.80 -1.89 -0.93
C SER A 516 3.43 -2.11 -1.60
N THR A 517 2.49 -1.17 -1.49
CA THR A 517 1.14 -1.23 -2.10
C THR A 517 1.04 -0.50 -3.45
N ALA A 518 2.06 0.27 -3.81
CA ALA A 518 2.11 0.93 -5.10
C ALA A 518 2.69 -0.04 -6.13
N SER A 519 2.00 -0.18 -7.27
CA SER A 519 2.48 -1.04 -8.34
C SER A 519 3.78 -0.46 -8.89
N THR A 520 4.83 -1.28 -8.97
CA THR A 520 6.23 -0.89 -9.19
C THR A 520 6.47 0.03 -10.40
N ILE A 521 5.63 -0.07 -11.44
CA ILE A 521 5.72 0.74 -12.65
C ILE A 521 5.29 2.20 -12.43
N LEU A 522 4.26 2.46 -11.62
CA LEU A 522 3.74 3.83 -11.45
C LEU A 522 4.75 4.72 -10.70
N GLU A 523 5.36 4.18 -9.64
CA GLU A 523 6.39 4.88 -8.87
C GLU A 523 7.74 4.97 -9.61
N ALA A 524 8.02 4.10 -10.60
CA ALA A 524 9.23 4.22 -11.41
C ALA A 524 9.28 5.58 -12.13
N SER A 525 8.12 6.10 -12.57
CA SER A 525 8.04 7.40 -13.20
C SER A 525 8.36 8.56 -12.24
N VAL A 526 8.05 8.42 -10.94
CA VAL A 526 8.38 9.39 -9.89
C VAL A 526 9.89 9.45 -9.68
N GLN A 527 10.56 8.31 -9.77
CA GLN A 527 12.01 8.15 -9.56
C GLN A 527 12.86 8.51 -10.79
N ARG A 528 12.26 8.95 -11.90
CA ARG A 528 13.00 9.28 -13.15
C ARG A 528 14.12 10.32 -12.98
N SER A 529 14.05 11.16 -11.94
CA SER A 529 15.06 12.18 -11.63
C SER A 529 16.15 11.68 -10.67
N MET A 530 16.05 10.43 -10.22
CA MET A 530 17.01 9.75 -9.37
C MET A 530 18.10 9.07 -10.22
N ASP A 531 19.18 8.59 -9.60
CA ASP A 531 20.25 7.90 -10.34
C ASP A 531 19.85 6.49 -10.73
N PHE A 532 18.99 5.85 -9.93
CA PHE A 532 18.40 4.54 -10.21
C PHE A 532 17.03 4.41 -9.55
N THR A 533 16.21 3.54 -10.11
CA THR A 533 14.92 3.17 -9.55
C THR A 533 15.08 1.98 -8.61
N THR A 534 14.42 2.03 -7.47
CA THR A 534 14.24 0.85 -6.62
C THR A 534 12.79 0.43 -6.58
N SER A 535 12.58 -0.83 -6.20
CA SER A 535 11.27 -1.34 -5.80
C SER A 535 11.48 -2.32 -4.65
N ALA A 536 10.74 -2.11 -3.56
CA ALA A 536 10.75 -3.00 -2.42
C ALA A 536 9.38 -3.67 -2.25
N SER A 537 9.32 -4.99 -2.46
CA SER A 537 8.22 -5.85 -2.01
C SER A 537 8.76 -6.84 -0.99
N GLY A 538 8.03 -7.04 0.11
CA GLY A 538 8.43 -7.97 1.17
C GLY A 538 8.01 -9.40 0.85
N PHE A 539 8.88 -10.38 1.12
CA PHE A 539 8.55 -11.81 1.09
C PHE A 539 7.89 -12.31 2.39
N ASP A 540 7.93 -11.52 3.46
CA ASP A 540 7.53 -11.93 4.82
C ASP A 540 6.13 -11.45 5.22
N TYR A 541 5.33 -10.96 4.27
CA TYR A 541 3.88 -10.90 4.46
C TYR A 541 3.34 -12.31 4.23
N VAL A 542 3.26 -13.10 5.30
CA VAL A 542 2.51 -14.35 5.31
C VAL A 542 1.03 -14.00 5.07
N TYR A 543 0.63 -13.86 3.81
CA TYR A 543 -0.70 -14.29 3.45
C TYR A 543 -0.66 -15.80 3.58
N ALA A 544 -1.48 -16.36 4.48
CA ALA A 544 -1.65 -17.79 4.64
C ALA A 544 -2.15 -18.36 3.30
N ILE A 545 -1.22 -18.73 2.42
CA ILE A 545 -1.51 -19.59 1.29
C ILE A 545 -1.37 -20.99 1.86
N ALA A 546 -2.51 -21.67 1.97
CA ALA A 546 -2.57 -23.06 2.37
C ALA A 546 -1.57 -23.87 1.55
N ASP A 547 -0.78 -24.67 2.26
CA ASP A 547 0.04 -25.78 1.77
C ASP A 547 1.27 -25.44 0.89
N GLY A 548 2.37 -25.13 1.58
CA GLY A 548 3.73 -25.34 1.08
C GLY A 548 4.54 -24.06 0.82
N TRP A 549 5.76 -24.00 1.39
CA TRP A 549 6.71 -22.93 1.11
C TRP A 549 7.13 -22.98 -0.37
N ARG A 550 6.85 -21.92 -1.14
CA ARG A 550 7.39 -21.70 -2.48
C ARG A 550 7.97 -20.29 -2.58
N LEU A 551 9.14 -20.15 -3.21
CA LEU A 551 9.63 -18.86 -3.71
C LEU A 551 8.72 -18.41 -4.85
N VAL A 552 7.72 -17.58 -4.54
CA VAL A 552 6.86 -16.97 -5.56
C VAL A 552 7.51 -15.66 -5.99
N ASN A 553 7.73 -15.50 -7.30
CA ASN A 553 8.08 -14.21 -7.88
C ASN A 553 6.87 -13.26 -7.72
N TYR A 554 6.85 -12.52 -6.60
CA TYR A 554 5.85 -11.49 -6.32
C TYR A 554 6.23 -10.20 -7.05
N SER A 555 6.20 -10.27 -8.38
CA SER A 555 6.03 -9.08 -9.18
C SER A 555 4.51 -8.81 -9.26
N PRO A 556 4.02 -7.63 -8.86
CA PRO A 556 2.60 -7.27 -9.01
C PRO A 556 2.11 -7.24 -10.48
N LEU A 557 2.97 -7.60 -11.43
CA LEU A 557 2.69 -7.81 -12.86
C LEU A 557 1.62 -8.89 -13.17
N ARG A 558 1.07 -9.60 -12.17
CA ARG A 558 -0.04 -10.55 -12.37
C ARG A 558 -1.44 -9.92 -12.37
N LEU A 559 -1.59 -8.63 -12.06
CA LEU A 559 -2.86 -7.92 -12.16
C LEU A 559 -2.85 -7.01 -13.40
N GLY A 560 -3.40 -7.53 -14.51
CA GLY A 560 -4.03 -6.78 -15.60
C GLY A 560 -3.36 -5.49 -16.12
N TYR A 561 -2.68 -5.65 -17.26
CA TYR A 561 -2.52 -4.72 -18.40
C TYR A 561 -1.23 -3.86 -18.60
N ALA A 562 -0.70 -4.12 -19.80
CA ALA A 562 -0.09 -3.24 -20.82
C ALA A 562 1.23 -2.50 -20.51
N THR A 563 2.32 -3.17 -20.89
CA THR A 563 3.56 -2.55 -21.35
C THR A 563 3.27 -1.68 -22.58
N LEU A 564 3.64 -0.39 -22.53
CA LEU A 564 4.11 0.35 -23.69
C LEU A 564 5.47 0.96 -23.33
N VAL A 565 6.53 0.29 -23.75
CA VAL A 565 7.88 0.86 -23.81
C VAL A 565 8.21 1.09 -25.27
N ARG A 566 8.34 2.38 -25.63
CA ARG A 566 9.43 2.87 -26.49
C ARG A 566 9.45 4.40 -26.35
N VAL A 567 10.50 4.94 -25.75
CA VAL A 567 10.95 6.28 -26.11
C VAL A 567 12.37 6.08 -26.63
N GLU A 568 12.48 5.97 -27.94
CA GLU A 568 13.75 6.11 -28.63
C GLU A 568 14.05 7.61 -28.77
N ASN A 569 15.29 7.94 -28.39
CA ASN A 569 16.06 9.18 -28.54
C ASN A 569 15.38 10.51 -28.19
#